data_AF-A0A2S7YEI0-F1
#
_entry.id   AF-A0A2S7YEI0-F1
#
_cell.length_a   1.000
_cell.length_b   1.000
_cell.length_c   1.000
_cell.angle_alpha   90.00
_cell.angle_beta   90.00
_cell.angle_gamma   90.00
#
_symmetry.space_group_name_H-M   'P 1'
#
loop_
_entity.id
_entity.type
_entity.pdbx_description
1 polymer ?
#
loop_
_entity_poly.entity_id
_entity_poly.type
_entity_poly.pdbx_seq_one_letter_code
_entity_poly.pdbx_strand_id
1 'polypeptide(L)'
;MPPLEHDVRLKDGSLPPPWMPQRVSEPEDIGFSPSGIKIIDFGFSFIPQKDCAYFSWHFPKGGVPAPELLKSIGQTALPFKVDSWGLGNVIYFVLTGWNCFAVHNLDEYRLSLDELRAGQNESINELPEDVKSLYLPLILGLLEMDPEKRLAIEEISQGPCSEAVNVDQDLHKLDAVRYCVFIGDFENPSYCRN
;
A
#
# COMPACT_ATOMS: atom_id res chain seq x y z
N MET A 1 11.09 18.11 -1.23
CA MET A 1 9.92 18.98 -1.00
C MET A 1 8.96 18.18 -0.13
N PRO A 2 8.36 18.71 0.95
CA PRO A 2 7.34 17.96 1.67
C PRO A 2 6.19 17.58 0.73
N PRO A 3 5.50 16.44 0.94
CA PRO A 3 4.29 16.11 0.19
C PRO A 3 3.31 17.27 0.22
N LEU A 4 2.64 17.54 -0.90
CA LEU A 4 1.61 18.57 -0.94
C LEU A 4 0.44 18.10 -0.05
N GLU A 5 0.18 18.83 1.02
CA GLU A 5 -0.94 18.56 1.93
C GLU A 5 -2.12 19.47 1.59
N HIS A 6 -3.31 18.88 1.47
CA HIS A 6 -4.57 19.59 1.25
C HIS A 6 -5.47 19.50 2.47
N ASP A 7 -6.07 20.63 2.86
CA ASP A 7 -7.12 20.63 3.89
C ASP A 7 -8.36 19.90 3.39
N VAL A 8 -8.83 18.92 4.16
CA VAL A 8 -10.15 18.33 3.97
C VAL A 8 -11.19 19.31 4.53
N ARG A 9 -12.23 19.59 3.75
CA ARG A 9 -13.30 20.53 4.13
C ARG A 9 -14.65 19.82 4.00
N LEU A 10 -15.54 20.03 4.96
CA LEU A 10 -16.95 19.63 4.84
C LEU A 10 -17.63 20.48 3.74
N LYS A 11 -18.82 20.05 3.28
CA LYS A 11 -19.57 20.77 2.22
C LYS A 11 -19.89 22.23 2.57
N ASP A 12 -19.93 22.55 3.85
CA ASP A 12 -20.14 23.91 4.37
C ASP A 12 -18.84 24.72 4.53
N GLY A 13 -17.68 24.15 4.15
CA GLY A 13 -16.36 24.77 4.26
C GLY A 13 -15.71 24.66 5.64
N SER A 14 -16.40 24.10 6.63
CA SER A 14 -15.84 23.87 7.97
C SER A 14 -14.83 22.72 7.98
N LEU A 15 -13.97 22.69 9.00
CA LEU A 15 -13.03 21.60 9.18
C LEU A 15 -13.74 20.35 9.72
N PRO A 16 -13.35 19.15 9.28
CA PRO A 16 -13.82 17.90 9.86
C PRO A 16 -13.54 17.82 11.37
N PRO A 17 -14.40 17.11 12.13
CA PRO A 17 -14.16 16.89 13.54
C PRO A 17 -12.84 16.13 13.79
N PRO A 18 -12.21 16.22 14.97
CA PRO A 18 -10.84 15.73 15.22
C PRO A 18 -10.60 14.23 14.99
N TRP A 19 -11.67 13.42 14.96
CA TRP A 19 -11.61 11.98 14.69
C TRP A 19 -11.68 11.63 13.19
N MET A 20 -12.00 12.60 12.34
CA MET A 20 -11.98 12.48 10.88
C MET A 20 -10.69 13.10 10.34
N PRO A 21 -10.18 12.66 9.18
CA PRO A 21 -9.05 13.30 8.54
C PRO A 21 -9.28 14.78 8.27
N GLN A 22 -8.30 15.59 8.63
CA GLN A 22 -8.33 17.03 8.46
C GLN A 22 -7.41 17.48 7.32
N ARG A 23 -6.40 16.67 6.99
CA ARG A 23 -5.51 16.89 5.86
C ARG A 23 -5.32 15.58 5.08
N VAL A 24 -5.04 15.68 3.80
CA VAL A 24 -4.64 14.56 2.93
C VAL A 24 -3.35 14.93 2.23
N SER A 25 -2.45 13.97 2.06
CA SER A 25 -1.31 14.10 1.14
C SER A 25 -1.67 13.41 -0.18
N GLU A 26 -0.85 13.60 -1.20
CA GLU A 26 -0.77 12.60 -2.27
C GLU A 26 0.07 11.39 -1.76
N PRO A 27 -0.40 10.14 -1.91
CA PRO A 27 -1.68 9.73 -2.51
C PRO A 27 -2.90 10.06 -1.63
N GLU A 28 -3.98 10.51 -2.28
CA GLU A 28 -5.21 11.08 -1.70
C GLU A 28 -5.97 10.20 -0.68
N ASP A 29 -5.66 8.90 -0.62
CA ASP A 29 -6.28 7.92 0.28
C ASP A 29 -5.68 7.91 1.70
N ILE A 30 -4.67 8.75 1.97
CA ILE A 30 -4.01 8.86 3.28
C ILE A 30 -4.40 10.17 3.96
N GLY A 31 -5.25 10.06 4.97
CA GLY A 31 -5.71 11.15 5.80
C GLY A 31 -4.90 11.32 7.09
N PHE A 32 -4.67 12.55 7.51
CA PHE A 32 -4.02 12.89 8.76
C PHE A 32 -5.01 13.50 9.75
N SER A 33 -4.94 13.02 10.99
CA SER A 33 -5.70 13.55 12.13
C SER A 33 -4.75 13.79 13.32
N PRO A 34 -5.15 14.57 14.34
CA PRO A 34 -4.39 14.66 15.60
C PRO A 34 -4.18 13.30 16.28
N SER A 35 -5.00 12.29 15.97
CA SER A 35 -4.88 10.92 16.50
C SER A 35 -3.99 10.00 15.66
N GLY A 36 -3.34 10.52 14.61
CA GLY A 36 -2.49 9.76 13.71
C GLY A 36 -3.06 9.64 12.29
N ILE A 37 -2.44 8.74 11.52
CA ILE A 37 -2.77 8.45 10.12
C ILE A 37 -4.08 7.65 10.04
N LYS A 38 -4.88 7.92 9.02
CA LYS A 38 -6.16 7.26 8.71
C LYS A 38 -6.18 6.92 7.22
N ILE A 39 -6.64 5.72 6.89
CA ILE A 39 -6.97 5.38 5.50
C ILE A 39 -8.37 5.91 5.21
N ILE A 40 -8.54 6.53 4.05
CA ILE A 40 -9.82 6.99 3.53
C ILE A 40 -10.08 6.39 2.15
N ASP A 41 -11.28 6.65 1.64
CA ASP A 41 -11.80 6.13 0.37
C ASP A 41 -11.78 4.59 0.25
N PHE A 42 -12.86 3.97 0.75
CA PHE A 42 -13.08 2.53 0.64
C PHE A 42 -13.89 2.15 -0.61
N GLY A 43 -13.94 3.01 -1.64
CA GLY A 43 -14.77 2.81 -2.83
C GLY A 43 -14.45 1.54 -3.65
N PHE A 44 -13.21 1.06 -3.52
CA PHE A 44 -12.75 -0.20 -4.14
C PHE A 44 -12.54 -1.34 -3.13
N SER A 45 -12.90 -1.14 -1.86
CA SER A 45 -12.79 -2.21 -0.87
C SER A 45 -13.84 -3.28 -1.09
N PHE A 46 -13.44 -4.53 -0.98
CA PHE A 46 -14.32 -5.69 -1.05
C PHE A 46 -13.91 -6.74 -0.03
N ILE A 47 -14.84 -7.63 0.31
CA ILE A 47 -14.56 -8.81 1.14
C ILE A 47 -14.21 -9.95 0.19
N PRO A 48 -12.95 -10.42 0.16
CA PRO A 48 -12.60 -11.53 -0.70
C PRO A 48 -13.20 -12.83 -0.17
N GLN A 49 -13.81 -13.57 -1.07
CA GLN A 49 -14.22 -14.95 -0.90
C GLN A 49 -13.06 -15.90 -1.21
N LYS A 50 -13.02 -17.00 -0.48
CA LYS A 50 -12.04 -18.06 -0.68
C LYS A 50 -12.20 -18.68 -2.07
N ASP A 51 -11.08 -19.08 -2.68
CA ASP A 51 -11.02 -19.78 -3.97
C ASP A 51 -11.61 -18.97 -5.16
N CYS A 52 -11.74 -17.65 -5.00
CA CYS A 52 -12.21 -16.74 -6.05
C CYS A 52 -11.05 -15.99 -6.71
N ALA A 53 -11.22 -15.66 -7.99
CA ALA A 53 -10.31 -14.78 -8.73
C ALA A 53 -10.92 -13.38 -8.86
N TYR A 54 -10.07 -12.37 -8.71
CA TYR A 54 -10.41 -10.95 -8.79
C TYR A 54 -9.70 -10.34 -9.98
N PHE A 55 -10.49 -9.76 -10.87
CA PHE A 55 -9.99 -9.06 -12.04
C PHE A 55 -9.56 -7.62 -11.74
N SER A 56 -8.75 -7.04 -12.63
CA SER A 56 -8.20 -5.69 -12.53
C SER A 56 -9.23 -4.60 -12.26
N TRP A 57 -10.47 -4.72 -12.74
CA TRP A 57 -11.54 -3.74 -12.48
C TRP A 57 -12.11 -3.75 -11.06
N HIS A 58 -11.76 -4.73 -10.22
CA HIS A 58 -12.07 -4.70 -8.79
C HIS A 58 -11.12 -3.81 -8.00
N PHE A 59 -10.02 -3.35 -8.61
CA PHE A 59 -9.00 -2.54 -7.96
C PHE A 59 -9.03 -1.09 -8.49
N PRO A 60 -8.52 -0.12 -7.71
CA PRO A 60 -8.46 1.28 -8.12
C PRO A 60 -7.77 1.48 -9.46
N LYS A 61 -8.27 2.43 -10.25
CA LYS A 61 -7.63 2.88 -11.49
C LYS A 61 -6.80 4.12 -11.19
N GLY A 62 -5.60 4.22 -11.77
CA GLY A 62 -4.73 5.40 -11.68
C GLY A 62 -3.45 5.20 -10.88
N GLY A 63 -3.41 4.21 -9.99
CA GLY A 63 -2.17 3.77 -9.34
C GLY A 63 -1.34 2.82 -10.21
N VAL A 64 -0.13 2.49 -9.75
CA VAL A 64 0.73 1.47 -10.34
C VAL A 64 0.10 0.09 -10.10
N PRO A 65 -0.45 -0.58 -11.13
CA PRO A 65 -1.11 -1.88 -10.94
C PRO A 65 -0.09 -2.97 -10.62
N ALA A 66 -0.50 -3.95 -9.81
CA ALA A 66 0.30 -5.13 -9.57
C ALA A 66 0.54 -5.92 -10.88
N PRO A 67 1.71 -6.58 -11.04
CA PRO A 67 2.11 -7.26 -12.28
C PRO A 67 1.09 -8.28 -12.79
N GLU A 68 0.46 -9.02 -11.89
CA GLU A 68 -0.56 -10.02 -12.24
C GLU A 68 -1.83 -9.41 -12.85
N LEU A 69 -2.14 -8.16 -12.54
CA LEU A 69 -3.27 -7.43 -13.10
C LEU A 69 -2.98 -6.84 -14.49
N LEU A 70 -1.70 -6.76 -14.88
CA LEU A 70 -1.25 -6.33 -16.21
C LEU A 70 -1.17 -7.48 -17.24
N LYS A 71 -1.26 -8.74 -16.78
CA LYS A 71 -1.25 -9.91 -17.66
C LYS A 71 -2.51 -9.94 -18.54
N SER A 72 -2.51 -10.76 -19.60
CA SER A 72 -3.61 -10.83 -20.58
C SER A 72 -4.98 -11.08 -19.97
N ILE A 73 -5.07 -11.89 -18.90
CA ILE A 73 -6.32 -12.16 -18.17
C ILE A 73 -6.59 -11.07 -17.11
N GLY A 74 -5.53 -10.46 -16.57
CA GLY A 74 -5.62 -9.38 -15.60
C GLY A 74 -6.37 -9.77 -14.32
N GLN A 75 -6.03 -10.91 -13.72
CA GLN A 75 -6.69 -11.42 -12.52
C GLN A 75 -5.70 -11.92 -11.46
N THR A 76 -6.14 -11.98 -10.22
CA THR A 76 -5.40 -12.54 -9.08
C THR A 76 -6.31 -13.40 -8.20
N ALA A 77 -5.75 -14.45 -7.60
CA ALA A 77 -6.38 -15.18 -6.49
C ALA A 77 -5.88 -14.68 -5.11
N LEU A 78 -4.93 -13.75 -5.10
CA LEU A 78 -4.26 -13.22 -3.92
C LEU A 78 -4.48 -11.70 -3.83
N PRO A 79 -5.71 -11.23 -3.57
CA PRO A 79 -6.05 -9.80 -3.59
C PRO A 79 -5.20 -8.98 -2.59
N PHE A 80 -4.90 -9.52 -1.40
CA PHE A 80 -4.07 -8.82 -0.41
C PHE A 80 -2.61 -8.64 -0.85
N LYS A 81 -2.11 -9.50 -1.76
CA LYS A 81 -0.78 -9.30 -2.35
C LYS A 81 -0.79 -8.14 -3.36
N VAL A 82 -1.93 -7.77 -3.92
CA VAL A 82 -2.07 -6.54 -4.72
C VAL A 82 -1.91 -5.32 -3.80
N ASP A 83 -2.49 -5.36 -2.59
CA ASP A 83 -2.29 -4.30 -1.60
C ASP A 83 -0.83 -4.20 -1.14
N SER A 84 -0.14 -5.35 -0.94
CA SER A 84 1.31 -5.36 -0.68
C SER A 84 2.10 -4.62 -1.75
N TRP A 85 1.77 -4.84 -3.03
CA TRP A 85 2.41 -4.16 -4.15
C TRP A 85 2.17 -2.64 -4.10
N GLY A 86 0.93 -2.24 -3.85
CA GLY A 86 0.57 -0.83 -3.65
C GLY A 86 1.37 -0.20 -2.52
N LEU A 87 1.47 -0.87 -1.37
CA LEU A 87 2.24 -0.41 -0.22
C LEU A 87 3.73 -0.24 -0.57
N GLY A 88 4.33 -1.16 -1.32
CA GLY A 88 5.72 -1.03 -1.79
C GLY A 88 5.94 0.25 -2.61
N ASN A 89 5.00 0.58 -3.50
CA ASN A 89 5.04 1.82 -4.28
C ASN A 89 4.89 3.07 -3.39
N VAL A 90 3.97 3.04 -2.42
CA VAL A 90 3.76 4.16 -1.49
C VAL A 90 5.00 4.41 -0.65
N ILE A 91 5.62 3.37 -0.09
CA ILE A 91 6.86 3.50 0.69
C ILE A 91 7.98 4.09 -0.17
N TYR A 92 8.16 3.59 -1.40
CA TYR A 92 9.14 4.12 -2.33
C TYR A 92 8.89 5.61 -2.62
N PHE A 93 7.63 5.98 -2.90
CA PHE A 93 7.24 7.36 -3.18
C PHE A 93 7.48 8.28 -1.98
N VAL A 94 7.12 7.86 -0.76
CA VAL A 94 7.35 8.67 0.44
C VAL A 94 8.83 8.92 0.68
N LEU A 95 9.69 7.95 0.41
CA LEU A 95 11.13 8.08 0.60
C LEU A 95 11.79 8.95 -0.48
N THR A 96 11.39 8.78 -1.73
CA THR A 96 12.10 9.37 -2.89
C THR A 96 11.41 10.60 -3.49
N GLY A 97 10.10 10.75 -3.28
CA GLY A 97 9.24 11.70 -3.98
C GLY A 97 8.89 11.31 -5.42
N TRP A 98 9.30 10.12 -5.87
CA TRP A 98 9.12 9.64 -7.25
C TRP A 98 8.40 8.29 -7.28
N ASN A 99 7.74 7.98 -8.40
CA ASN A 99 7.21 6.65 -8.62
C ASN A 99 8.35 5.69 -8.97
N CYS A 100 8.29 4.46 -8.44
CA CYS A 100 9.28 3.42 -8.77
C CYS A 100 9.22 3.01 -10.25
N PHE A 101 8.06 3.21 -10.88
CA PHE A 101 7.78 2.84 -12.26
C PHE A 101 7.19 4.04 -13.02
N ALA A 102 7.81 4.39 -14.14
CA ALA A 102 7.38 5.45 -15.04
C ALA A 102 6.30 4.96 -16.02
N VAL A 103 6.29 3.67 -16.37
CA VAL A 103 5.33 3.11 -17.35
C VAL A 103 4.76 1.78 -16.84
N HIS A 104 3.44 1.63 -16.88
CA HIS A 104 2.77 0.41 -16.39
C HIS A 104 2.86 -0.75 -17.38
N ASN A 105 4.04 -1.36 -17.51
CA ASN A 105 4.25 -2.57 -18.29
C ASN A 105 5.26 -3.50 -17.61
N LEU A 106 5.17 -4.80 -17.91
CA LEU A 106 5.96 -5.83 -17.22
C LEU A 106 7.46 -5.77 -17.50
N ASP A 107 7.89 -5.26 -18.64
CA ASP A 107 9.31 -5.18 -18.99
C ASP A 107 9.98 -4.03 -18.23
N GLU A 108 9.28 -2.89 -18.13
CA GLU A 108 9.73 -1.76 -17.31
C GLU A 108 9.79 -2.13 -15.83
N TYR A 109 8.78 -2.83 -15.29
CA TYR A 109 8.82 -3.30 -13.90
C TYR A 109 10.06 -4.16 -13.63
N ARG A 110 10.42 -5.06 -14.55
CA ARG A 110 11.61 -5.91 -14.41
C ARG A 110 12.89 -5.08 -14.41
N LEU A 111 13.03 -4.17 -15.38
CA LEU A 111 14.22 -3.33 -15.51
C LEU A 111 14.42 -2.46 -14.26
N SER A 112 13.38 -1.76 -13.81
CA SER A 112 13.45 -0.89 -12.63
C SER A 112 13.76 -1.68 -11.35
N LEU A 113 13.19 -2.88 -11.19
CA LEU A 113 13.51 -3.74 -10.04
C LEU A 113 14.92 -4.33 -10.10
N ASP A 114 15.43 -4.65 -11.29
CA ASP A 114 16.80 -5.13 -11.46
C ASP A 114 17.82 -4.02 -11.18
N GLU A 115 17.57 -2.79 -11.62
CA GLU A 115 18.37 -1.61 -11.26
C GLU A 115 18.35 -1.38 -9.75
N LEU A 116 17.18 -1.48 -9.12
CA LEU A 116 17.02 -1.32 -7.68
C LEU A 116 17.82 -2.38 -6.90
N ARG A 117 17.77 -3.65 -7.32
CA ARG A 117 18.56 -4.75 -6.74
C ARG A 117 20.06 -4.60 -6.97
N ALA A 118 20.46 -4.07 -8.13
CA ALA A 118 21.85 -3.82 -8.47
C ALA A 118 22.42 -2.56 -7.79
N GLY A 119 21.58 -1.81 -7.05
CA GLY A 119 21.98 -0.55 -6.43
C GLY A 119 22.23 0.57 -7.44
N GLN A 120 21.59 0.51 -8.60
CA GLN A 120 21.73 1.47 -9.71
C GLN A 120 20.61 2.52 -9.73
N ASN A 121 19.62 2.41 -8.84
CA ASN A 121 18.55 3.39 -8.73
C ASN A 121 19.04 4.68 -8.05
N GLU A 122 19.10 5.78 -8.81
CA GLU A 122 19.61 7.07 -8.34
C GLU A 122 18.83 7.60 -7.14
N SER A 123 17.49 7.58 -7.18
CA SER A 123 16.64 8.13 -6.12
C SER A 123 16.82 7.45 -4.77
N ILE A 124 17.01 6.12 -4.75
CA ILE A 124 17.31 5.38 -3.53
C ILE A 124 18.75 5.61 -3.06
N ASN A 125 19.68 5.82 -3.97
CA ASN A 125 21.09 6.10 -3.64
C ASN A 125 21.32 7.51 -3.07
N GLU A 126 20.38 8.43 -3.24
CA GLU A 126 20.38 9.74 -2.59
C GLU A 126 19.97 9.67 -1.11
N LEU A 127 19.36 8.56 -0.67
CA LEU A 127 18.93 8.39 0.72
C LEU A 127 20.11 8.15 1.66
N PRO A 128 19.99 8.55 2.95
CA PRO A 128 20.92 8.12 3.99
C PRO A 128 21.04 6.59 4.05
N GLU A 129 22.25 6.08 4.29
CA GLU A 129 22.53 4.64 4.22
C GLU A 129 21.76 3.82 5.26
N ASP A 130 21.48 4.40 6.43
CA ASP A 130 20.65 3.80 7.48
C ASP A 130 19.20 3.64 7.04
N VAL A 131 18.64 4.67 6.39
CA VAL A 131 17.30 4.64 5.79
C VAL A 131 17.24 3.61 4.67
N LYS A 132 18.20 3.65 3.74
CA LYS A 132 18.29 2.70 2.62
C LYS A 132 18.40 1.26 3.12
N SER A 133 19.29 0.99 4.07
CA SER A 133 19.48 -0.35 4.65
C SER A 133 18.22 -0.90 5.31
N LEU A 134 17.42 -0.02 5.94
CA LEU A 134 16.19 -0.40 6.59
C LEU A 134 15.05 -0.69 5.61
N TYR A 135 14.85 0.17 4.61
CA TYR A 135 13.65 0.13 3.76
C TYR A 135 13.85 -0.59 2.43
N LEU A 136 15.06 -0.67 1.88
CA LEU A 136 15.30 -1.32 0.59
C LEU A 136 14.89 -2.80 0.57
N PRO A 137 15.22 -3.64 1.58
CA PRO A 137 14.76 -5.02 1.63
C PRO A 137 13.23 -5.13 1.69
N LEU A 138 12.59 -4.22 2.43
CA LEU A 138 11.13 -4.17 2.56
C LEU A 138 10.46 -3.82 1.23
N ILE A 139 10.94 -2.79 0.54
CA ILE A 139 10.45 -2.39 -0.79
C ILE A 139 10.60 -3.53 -1.78
N LEU A 140 11.77 -4.18 -1.83
CA LEU A 140 12.02 -5.30 -2.73
C LEU A 140 11.12 -6.51 -2.44
N GLY A 141 10.83 -6.79 -1.18
CA GLY A 141 9.89 -7.85 -0.80
C GLY A 141 8.45 -7.55 -1.21
N LEU A 142 8.01 -6.30 -1.04
CA LEU A 142 6.67 -5.85 -1.40
C LEU A 142 6.47 -5.70 -2.92
N LEU A 143 7.53 -5.34 -3.65
CA LEU A 143 7.55 -5.21 -5.10
C LEU A 143 8.05 -6.48 -5.81
N GLU A 144 7.87 -7.66 -5.21
CA GLU A 144 8.13 -8.92 -5.89
C GLU A 144 7.09 -9.17 -7.01
N MET A 145 7.57 -9.59 -8.18
CA MET A 145 6.75 -9.78 -9.37
C MET A 145 5.84 -11.01 -9.24
N ASP A 146 6.29 -12.02 -8.51
CA ASP A 146 5.53 -13.23 -8.20
C ASP A 146 4.69 -13.04 -6.92
N PRO A 147 3.35 -12.96 -6.99
CA PRO A 147 2.52 -12.69 -5.81
C PRO A 147 2.65 -13.75 -4.72
N GLU A 148 3.02 -14.99 -5.05
CA GLU A 148 3.25 -16.07 -4.07
C GLU A 148 4.53 -15.85 -3.24
N LYS A 149 5.51 -15.14 -3.80
CA LYS A 149 6.80 -14.81 -3.14
C LYS A 149 6.81 -13.41 -2.55
N ARG A 150 5.85 -12.57 -2.95
CA ARG A 150 5.71 -11.20 -2.46
C ARG A 150 5.44 -11.19 -0.98
N LEU A 151 6.08 -10.29 -0.26
CA LEU A 151 5.91 -10.12 1.17
C LEU A 151 4.45 -9.76 1.49
N ALA A 152 3.83 -10.45 2.45
CA ALA A 152 2.53 -10.10 2.98
C ALA A 152 2.65 -8.94 3.96
N ILE A 153 1.63 -8.08 4.04
CA ILE A 153 1.63 -6.95 4.98
C ILE A 153 1.71 -7.46 6.42
N GLU A 154 1.08 -8.59 6.72
CA GLU A 154 1.08 -9.24 8.03
C GLU A 154 2.49 -9.64 8.47
N GLU A 155 3.35 -10.02 7.52
CA GLU A 155 4.73 -10.46 7.76
C GLU A 155 5.67 -9.28 8.09
N ILE A 156 5.31 -8.04 7.71
CA ILE A 156 6.11 -6.83 7.99
C ILE A 156 6.27 -6.61 9.49
N SER A 157 5.21 -6.90 10.26
CA SER A 157 5.19 -6.73 11.72
C SER A 157 6.17 -7.64 12.48
N GLN A 158 6.70 -8.67 11.82
CA GLN A 158 7.62 -9.66 12.40
C GLN A 158 9.06 -9.57 11.87
N GLY A 159 9.34 -8.65 10.94
CA GLY A 159 10.66 -8.50 10.29
C GLY A 159 11.63 -7.56 11.03
N PRO A 160 12.85 -7.35 10.51
CA PRO A 160 13.87 -6.46 11.11
C PRO A 160 13.45 -4.99 11.20
N CYS A 161 12.39 -4.58 10.51
CA CYS A 161 11.78 -3.25 10.66
C CYS A 161 10.97 -3.11 11.97
N SER A 162 10.69 -4.22 12.68
CA SER A 162 9.98 -4.22 13.97
C SER A 162 10.70 -3.48 15.09
N GLU A 163 12.02 -3.27 15.00
CA GLU A 163 12.79 -2.48 15.97
C GLU A 163 12.78 -0.98 15.67
N ALA A 164 12.57 -0.58 14.41
CA ALA A 164 12.42 0.81 13.98
C ALA A 164 10.99 1.33 14.14
N VAL A 165 10.01 0.42 14.11
CA VAL A 165 8.64 0.72 14.50
C VAL A 165 8.55 0.47 16.01
N ASN A 166 8.50 1.52 16.83
CA ASN A 166 8.24 1.37 18.26
C ASN A 166 6.76 0.98 18.45
N VAL A 167 6.43 -0.27 18.12
CA VAL A 167 5.07 -0.82 18.06
C VAL A 167 4.45 -0.89 19.46
N ASP A 168 5.27 -0.94 20.53
CA ASP A 168 4.82 -1.42 21.85
C ASP A 168 4.14 -0.37 22.76
N GLN A 169 4.35 0.93 22.54
CA GLN A 169 3.66 1.96 23.35
C GLN A 169 2.34 2.46 22.77
N ASP A 170 2.08 2.19 21.49
CA ASP A 170 0.81 2.51 20.85
C ASP A 170 -0.09 1.27 20.61
N LEU A 171 0.44 0.03 20.71
CA LEU A 171 -0.37 -1.17 20.45
C LEU A 171 -1.53 -1.38 21.42
N HIS A 172 -1.37 -1.03 22.70
CA HIS A 172 -2.47 -1.09 23.68
C HIS A 172 -3.59 -0.06 23.42
N LYS A 173 -3.37 0.89 22.49
CA LYS A 173 -4.44 1.76 21.95
C LYS A 173 -4.87 1.37 20.53
N LEU A 174 -4.12 0.48 19.87
CA LEU A 174 -4.39 -0.05 18.53
C LEU A 174 -5.12 -1.40 18.53
N ASP A 175 -5.59 -1.88 19.69
CA ASP A 175 -6.61 -2.96 19.77
C ASP A 175 -7.91 -2.63 18.99
N ALA A 176 -8.05 -1.40 18.49
CA ALA A 176 -9.13 -0.94 17.62
C ALA A 176 -8.75 -0.77 16.13
N VAL A 177 -7.48 -0.98 15.74
CA VAL A 177 -7.03 -0.83 14.35
C VAL A 177 -6.55 -2.19 13.84
N ARG A 178 -7.51 -3.12 13.79
CA ARG A 178 -7.49 -4.14 12.75
C ARG A 178 -7.48 -3.37 11.43
N TYR A 179 -6.37 -3.43 10.69
CA TYR A 179 -6.37 -3.10 9.28
C TYR A 179 -7.62 -3.74 8.68
N CYS A 180 -8.50 -2.95 8.09
CA CYS A 180 -9.45 -3.56 7.19
C CYS A 180 -8.87 -3.54 5.77
N VAL A 181 -8.84 -4.61 4.98
CA VAL A 181 -9.11 -6.06 5.11
C VAL A 181 -9.75 -6.56 6.41
N PHE A 182 -11.05 -6.33 6.59
CA PHE A 182 -11.75 -6.86 7.75
C PHE A 182 -11.67 -8.40 7.72
N ILE A 183 -10.85 -8.99 8.61
CA ILE A 183 -11.12 -10.31 9.18
C ILE A 183 -12.19 -10.09 10.25
N GLY A 184 -13.44 -10.36 9.88
CA GLY A 184 -14.57 -10.44 10.77
C GLY A 184 -15.55 -11.46 10.21
N ASP A 185 -15.66 -12.61 10.88
CA ASP A 185 -16.66 -13.62 10.62
C ASP A 185 -18.06 -13.00 10.63
N PHE A 186 -18.66 -12.91 9.44
CA PHE A 186 -20.10 -12.75 9.29
C PHE A 186 -20.57 -13.79 8.28
N GLU A 187 -21.23 -14.82 8.81
CA GLU A 187 -22.02 -15.75 8.02
C GLU A 187 -23.10 -14.96 7.25
N ASN A 188 -22.92 -14.75 5.95
CA ASN A 188 -24.02 -14.85 4.99
C ASN A 188 -23.52 -14.99 3.55
N PRO A 189 -23.84 -16.09 2.84
CA PRO A 189 -23.37 -16.33 1.49
C PRO A 189 -24.36 -15.77 0.49
N SER A 190 -23.94 -14.80 -0.31
CA SER A 190 -24.42 -14.66 -1.68
C SER A 190 -23.59 -13.58 -2.36
N TYR A 191 -22.77 -13.99 -3.32
CA TYR A 191 -22.50 -13.34 -4.61
C TYR A 191 -21.15 -13.85 -5.12
N CYS A 192 -21.16 -15.09 -5.60
CA CYS A 192 -20.38 -15.47 -6.78
C CYS A 192 -21.42 -15.71 -7.87
N ARG A 193 -21.41 -14.90 -8.93
CA ARG A 193 -22.06 -15.30 -10.18
C ARG A 193 -20.98 -15.68 -11.17
N ASN A 194 -21.22 -16.85 -11.76
CA ASN A 194 -20.45 -17.54 -12.80
C ASN A 194 -19.87 -16.62 -13.88
#